data_AF-A0A8T2WNF7-F1
#
_entry.id   AF-A0A8T2WNF7-F1
#
_cell.length_a   1.000
_cell.length_b   1.000
_cell.length_c   1.000
_cell.angle_alpha   90.00
_cell.angle_beta   90.00
_cell.angle_gamma   90.00
#
_symmetry.space_group_name_H-M   'P 1'
#
loop_
_entity.id
_entity.type
_entity.pdbx_description
1 polymer ?
#
loop_
_entity_poly.entity_id
_entity_poly.type
_entity_poly.pdbx_seq_one_letter_code
_entity_poly.pdbx_strand_id
1 'polypeptide(L)'
;MDSKHIFGGVVAAFLFGFVVLYSSRRRENIKASEKNRSKKTLKSSGNGVCRSNFAGNTDVIIVGAGVAGSALAYALAKIVFSFAAVHKDGKRTAISYPANASGRGFHNGRFIQKLREKAASLPNVKLDQGTVTSLVEENGTIKGVLYKTKAGQELAASASLTIVCDGCFSNLRRNLCNPKIEVPSYFVGLVLENYNLPYANRAYFILKDTIVIAYPISSNEIRCLVDVPGSKQPPISNGEMASYLKTVVAPQMPPELYNAFICAIDKGNIRTMPNRIMPASPYATPGAFMIGDSLNMRHAVTGGGMTVGLSDVVLLRDLLRPLNDLSDGAAICKYLESFYILRKPTAFAINTLASTLHTVFSSSDQDPSRKEMKEAFFNYLSLGGVFSEGLMALLSGLNPDPLSLVFHCFAMLAYAVGRLLLPFPTPKRMCIAAKLILVGSGIIFPILKAEGIRATFLPATMPAYYRTPPVQSTDDRETGK
;
A
#
# COMPACT_ATOMS: atom_id res chain seq x y z
N MET A 1 -34.90 27.94 -12.84
CA MET A 1 -34.75 27.46 -11.46
C MET A 1 -33.72 26.36 -11.47
N ASP A 2 -32.57 26.62 -10.85
CA ASP A 2 -31.32 26.13 -11.42
C ASP A 2 -30.62 25.11 -10.52
N SER A 3 -30.55 23.87 -11.01
CA SER A 3 -29.89 22.73 -10.37
C SER A 3 -28.41 23.02 -10.00
N LYS A 4 -27.79 24.00 -10.67
CA LYS A 4 -26.43 24.49 -10.41
C LYS A 4 -26.25 25.11 -9.01
N HIS A 5 -27.25 25.83 -8.49
CA HIS A 5 -27.15 26.44 -7.15
C HIS A 5 -27.37 25.42 -6.04
N ILE A 6 -28.25 24.44 -6.24
CA ILE A 6 -28.51 23.35 -5.30
C ILE A 6 -27.21 22.55 -5.07
N PHE A 7 -26.51 22.15 -6.14
CA PHE A 7 -25.28 21.36 -6.01
C PHE A 7 -24.15 22.11 -5.28
N GLY A 8 -23.98 23.42 -5.54
CA GLY A 8 -23.01 24.26 -4.83
C GLY A 8 -23.33 24.37 -3.33
N GLY A 9 -24.59 24.59 -2.98
CA GLY A 9 -25.06 24.61 -1.59
C GLY A 9 -24.86 23.27 -0.88
N VAL A 10 -25.14 22.15 -1.56
CA VAL A 10 -24.90 20.80 -1.02
C VAL A 10 -23.41 20.58 -0.72
N VAL A 11 -22.49 20.91 -1.64
CA VAL A 11 -21.05 20.75 -1.40
C VAL A 11 -20.57 21.61 -0.23
N ALA A 12 -21.04 22.87 -0.12
CA ALA A 12 -20.71 23.75 1.00
C ALA A 12 -21.26 23.23 2.35
N ALA A 13 -22.51 22.75 2.38
CA ALA A 13 -23.13 22.18 3.57
C ALA A 13 -22.43 20.87 4.02
N PHE A 14 -22.07 19.99 3.09
CA PHE A 14 -21.29 18.79 3.39
C PHE A 14 -19.90 19.14 3.92
N LEU A 15 -19.18 20.10 3.32
CA LEU A 15 -17.89 20.59 3.82
C LEU A 15 -18.00 21.05 5.29
N PHE A 16 -19.00 21.88 5.60
CA PHE A 16 -19.18 22.43 6.95
C PHE A 16 -19.55 21.32 7.96
N GLY A 17 -20.50 20.45 7.62
CA GLY A 17 -20.89 19.31 8.46
C GLY A 17 -19.74 18.33 8.72
N PHE A 18 -18.89 18.07 7.73
CA PHE A 18 -17.75 17.16 7.89
C PHE A 18 -16.67 17.72 8.81
N VAL A 19 -16.41 19.04 8.79
CA VAL A 19 -15.49 19.71 9.71
C VAL A 19 -15.99 19.65 11.17
N VAL A 20 -17.29 19.82 11.39
CA VAL A 20 -17.92 19.67 12.71
C VAL A 20 -17.84 18.21 13.21
N LEU A 21 -18.12 17.23 12.35
CA LEU A 21 -18.02 15.80 12.70
C LEU A 21 -16.58 15.37 13.00
N TYR A 22 -15.60 15.83 12.20
CA TYR A 22 -14.18 15.51 12.40
C TYR A 22 -13.62 16.10 13.70
N SER A 23 -13.94 17.37 13.99
CA SER A 23 -13.52 18.02 15.24
C SER A 23 -14.16 17.40 16.48
N SER A 24 -15.42 16.93 16.40
CA SER A 24 -16.08 16.18 17.47
C SER A 24 -15.41 14.82 17.73
N ARG A 25 -15.24 13.97 16.69
CA ARG A 25 -14.61 12.65 16.84
C ARG A 25 -13.17 12.69 17.36
N ARG A 26 -12.40 13.74 17.03
CA ARG A 26 -11.05 13.96 17.58
C ARG A 26 -11.06 14.10 19.11
N ARG A 27 -12.14 14.63 19.70
CA ARG A 27 -12.32 14.74 21.17
C ARG A 27 -12.69 13.41 21.83
N GLU A 28 -13.33 12.48 21.11
CA GLU A 28 -13.72 11.17 21.64
C GLU A 28 -12.53 10.19 21.69
N ASN A 29 -11.74 10.11 20.61
CA ASN A 29 -10.59 9.19 20.54
C ASN A 29 -9.54 9.45 21.63
N ILE A 30 -9.37 10.71 22.07
CA ILE A 30 -8.48 11.06 23.18
C ILE A 30 -8.96 10.39 24.48
N LYS A 31 -10.27 10.49 24.80
CA LYS A 31 -10.86 9.88 26.02
C LYS A 31 -10.86 8.35 25.99
N ALA A 32 -10.93 7.74 24.81
CA ALA A 32 -10.85 6.29 24.67
C ALA A 32 -9.45 5.74 25.02
N SER A 33 -8.39 6.51 24.74
CA SER A 33 -7.02 6.05 24.91
C SER A 33 -6.59 5.85 26.38
N GLU A 34 -7.21 6.55 27.32
CA GLU A 34 -6.84 6.51 28.74
C GLU A 34 -7.41 5.27 29.48
N LYS A 35 -8.51 4.68 28.98
CA LYS A 35 -9.31 3.72 29.74
C LYS A 35 -8.81 2.27 29.71
N ASN A 36 -7.94 1.91 28.76
CA ASN A 36 -7.53 0.53 28.49
C ASN A 36 -6.29 0.02 29.27
N ARG A 37 -5.81 0.73 30.30
CA ARG A 37 -4.52 0.44 30.97
C ARG A 37 -4.61 -0.29 32.32
N SER A 38 -5.53 -1.25 32.52
CA SER A 38 -5.52 -2.10 33.73
C SER A 38 -6.29 -3.43 33.67
N LYS A 39 -5.59 -4.58 33.59
CA LYS A 39 -5.55 -5.66 34.62
C LYS A 39 -4.75 -6.92 34.17
N LYS A 40 -4.43 -7.79 35.15
CA LYS A 40 -3.62 -9.04 35.08
C LYS A 40 -4.48 -10.26 34.66
N THR A 41 -4.02 -11.35 34.03
CA THR A 41 -2.84 -12.28 34.17
C THR A 41 -3.00 -13.38 35.23
N LEU A 42 -2.94 -14.67 34.80
CA LEU A 42 -2.73 -15.87 35.64
C LEU A 42 -2.17 -17.07 34.81
N LYS A 43 -1.85 -18.21 35.44
CA LYS A 43 -1.15 -19.42 34.88
C LYS A 43 -2.02 -20.69 35.09
N SER A 44 -1.67 -21.98 34.82
CA SER A 44 -0.41 -22.72 34.47
C SER A 44 -0.69 -24.18 34.04
N SER A 45 0.25 -24.83 33.31
CA SER A 45 0.57 -26.31 33.31
C SER A 45 -0.51 -27.32 32.84
N GLY A 46 -0.20 -28.49 32.24
CA GLY A 46 1.05 -29.02 31.65
C GLY A 46 1.02 -30.54 31.39
N ASN A 47 1.69 -31.00 30.31
CA ASN A 47 1.91 -32.40 29.84
C ASN A 47 0.68 -33.11 29.19
N GLY A 48 0.82 -33.99 28.17
CA GLY A 48 1.99 -34.40 27.36
C GLY A 48 1.79 -35.79 26.69
N VAL A 49 2.51 -36.09 25.59
CA VAL A 49 2.56 -37.40 24.84
C VAL A 49 1.26 -37.74 24.05
N CYS A 50 1.24 -38.21 22.79
CA CYS A 50 2.23 -38.33 21.67
C CYS A 50 1.49 -38.46 20.29
N ARG A 51 2.21 -38.82 19.21
CA ARG A 51 1.68 -39.06 17.83
C ARG A 51 2.46 -40.18 17.10
N SER A 52 1.93 -40.64 15.95
CA SER A 52 2.65 -41.45 14.94
C SER A 52 3.23 -40.59 13.80
N ASN A 53 4.12 -41.17 12.99
CA ASN A 53 5.12 -40.41 12.21
C ASN A 53 4.64 -39.81 10.89
N PHE A 54 4.77 -38.49 10.77
CA PHE A 54 4.98 -37.76 9.51
C PHE A 54 6.18 -36.81 9.68
N ALA A 55 6.90 -36.52 8.59
CA ALA A 55 8.18 -35.81 8.64
C ALA A 55 8.02 -34.29 8.88
N GLY A 56 7.94 -33.89 10.16
CA GLY A 56 7.98 -32.49 10.60
C GLY A 56 6.63 -31.78 10.52
N ASN A 57 5.85 -31.87 11.59
CA ASN A 57 4.57 -31.16 11.71
C ASN A 57 4.80 -29.64 11.74
N THR A 58 4.62 -28.98 10.59
CA THR A 58 4.77 -27.54 10.42
C THR A 58 3.41 -26.88 10.57
N ASP A 59 3.24 -25.95 11.51
CA ASP A 59 1.91 -25.37 11.76
C ASP A 59 1.51 -24.34 10.70
N VAL A 60 2.50 -23.60 10.17
CA VAL A 60 2.29 -22.54 9.15
C VAL A 60 3.36 -22.60 8.06
N ILE A 61 2.94 -22.67 6.79
CA ILE A 61 3.80 -22.48 5.61
C ILE A 61 3.65 -21.03 5.10
N ILE A 62 4.76 -20.35 4.81
CA ILE A 62 4.77 -19.00 4.24
C ILE A 62 5.36 -19.05 2.83
N VAL A 63 4.50 -18.92 1.82
CA VAL A 63 4.90 -18.95 0.41
C VAL A 63 5.40 -17.58 -0.01
N GLY A 64 6.73 -17.44 -0.11
CA GLY A 64 7.42 -16.27 -0.68
C GLY A 64 8.22 -15.47 0.34
N ALA A 65 9.53 -15.73 0.42
CA ALA A 65 10.49 -14.98 1.24
C ALA A 65 10.81 -13.58 0.66
N GLY A 66 9.77 -12.78 0.36
CA GLY A 66 9.85 -11.36 0.00
C GLY A 66 9.73 -10.46 1.24
N VAL A 67 9.35 -9.18 1.05
CA VAL A 67 9.12 -8.25 2.17
C VAL A 67 8.01 -8.77 3.07
N ALA A 68 6.83 -9.10 2.53
CA ALA A 68 5.71 -9.59 3.32
C ALA A 68 6.02 -10.92 4.04
N GLY A 69 6.51 -11.95 3.36
CA GLY A 69 6.77 -13.26 3.98
C GLY A 69 7.93 -13.27 4.97
N SER A 70 9.07 -12.66 4.61
CA SER A 70 10.22 -12.59 5.55
C SER A 70 9.90 -11.68 6.73
N ALA A 71 9.17 -10.58 6.50
CA ALA A 71 8.67 -9.77 7.61
C ALA A 71 7.51 -10.43 8.36
N LEU A 72 6.76 -11.41 7.83
CA LEU A 72 5.77 -12.16 8.61
C LEU A 72 6.47 -13.12 9.57
N ALA A 73 7.35 -13.97 9.02
CA ALA A 73 8.23 -14.84 9.80
C ALA A 73 9.02 -14.06 10.87
N TYR A 74 9.42 -12.82 10.57
CA TYR A 74 10.10 -11.95 11.51
C TYR A 74 9.22 -10.93 12.28
N ALA A 75 7.93 -10.74 11.99
CA ALA A 75 7.05 -9.84 12.77
C ALA A 75 6.42 -10.55 13.96
N LEU A 76 6.45 -11.88 13.93
CA LEU A 76 6.57 -12.72 15.13
C LEU A 76 7.74 -12.25 16.04
N ALA A 77 8.67 -11.37 15.58
CA ALA A 77 9.81 -10.80 16.32
C ALA A 77 10.21 -9.27 16.16
N LYS A 78 9.66 -8.42 15.23
CA LYS A 78 9.71 -6.89 15.14
C LYS A 78 11.01 -6.18 14.60
N ILE A 79 11.07 -5.00 13.93
CA ILE A 79 10.22 -4.15 13.00
C ILE A 79 11.12 -3.02 12.34
N VAL A 80 10.63 -1.90 11.74
CA VAL A 80 11.32 -1.05 10.68
C VAL A 80 11.26 0.51 10.90
N PHE A 81 12.21 1.31 10.33
CA PHE A 81 12.27 2.83 10.35
C PHE A 81 12.68 3.54 8.99
N SER A 82 13.29 4.78 8.94
CA SER A 82 12.76 6.01 8.23
C SER A 82 13.66 7.07 7.38
N PHE A 83 13.21 7.75 6.25
CA PHE A 83 13.73 8.92 5.35
C PHE A 83 12.62 9.90 4.71
N ALA A 84 12.86 10.91 3.79
CA ALA A 84 11.83 11.92 3.26
C ALA A 84 12.05 12.57 1.81
N ALA A 85 11.22 13.52 1.24
CA ALA A 85 11.21 14.00 -0.22
C ALA A 85 10.77 15.48 -0.66
N VAL A 86 11.06 16.03 -1.91
CA VAL A 86 10.74 17.41 -2.52
C VAL A 86 10.90 17.50 -4.13
N HIS A 87 10.42 18.30 -5.13
CA HIS A 87 9.28 19.17 -5.60
C HIS A 87 9.52 19.57 -7.15
N LYS A 88 8.68 20.38 -7.88
CA LYS A 88 8.81 20.83 -9.32
C LYS A 88 9.08 22.37 -9.51
N ASP A 89 9.62 22.78 -10.67
CA ASP A 89 9.68 24.17 -11.24
C ASP A 89 10.42 25.27 -10.44
N GLY A 90 11.58 24.93 -9.89
CA GLY A 90 12.59 25.91 -9.43
C GLY A 90 12.27 26.61 -8.10
N LYS A 91 11.00 26.95 -7.85
CA LYS A 91 10.49 27.11 -6.49
C LYS A 91 10.58 25.75 -5.78
N ARG A 92 10.88 25.77 -4.49
CA ARG A 92 11.20 24.57 -3.70
C ARG A 92 10.35 24.52 -2.42
N THR A 93 9.13 23.98 -2.51
CA THR A 93 8.32 23.70 -1.31
C THR A 93 8.90 22.47 -0.61
N ALA A 94 9.67 22.70 0.45
CA ALA A 94 10.19 21.64 1.31
C ALA A 94 9.07 21.07 2.19
N ILE A 95 8.84 19.77 2.11
CA ILE A 95 7.79 19.08 2.86
C ILE A 95 8.46 18.19 3.93
N SER A 96 7.87 18.16 5.13
CA SER A 96 8.37 17.44 6.30
C SER A 96 7.39 16.36 6.74
N TYR A 97 7.92 15.30 7.37
CA TYR A 97 7.09 14.30 8.03
C TYR A 97 6.61 14.84 9.39
N PRO A 98 5.39 14.47 9.84
CA PRO A 98 4.90 14.84 11.16
C PRO A 98 5.72 14.15 12.27
N ALA A 99 5.75 14.78 13.46
CA ALA A 99 6.20 14.18 14.72
C ALA A 99 7.56 13.43 14.65
N ASN A 100 8.58 14.02 14.04
CA ASN A 100 9.94 13.49 13.91
C ASN A 100 10.06 12.13 13.18
N ALA A 101 9.04 11.71 12.43
CA ALA A 101 9.01 10.47 11.66
C ALA A 101 9.67 10.60 10.26
N SER A 102 9.67 9.52 9.47
CA SER A 102 10.25 9.41 8.10
C SER A 102 9.99 7.97 7.49
N GLY A 103 10.35 7.61 6.24
CA GLY A 103 10.36 6.22 5.65
C GLY A 103 11.62 5.82 4.78
N ARG A 104 12.34 4.70 5.08
CA ARG A 104 13.61 4.20 4.44
C ARG A 104 13.71 4.23 2.89
N GLY A 105 14.71 4.90 2.31
CA GLY A 105 15.33 4.53 1.02
C GLY A 105 16.54 3.59 1.22
N PHE A 106 16.66 2.54 0.40
CA PHE A 106 17.73 1.53 0.46
C PHE A 106 17.73 0.62 -0.79
N HIS A 107 18.79 -0.18 -0.98
CA HIS A 107 18.78 -1.28 -1.94
C HIS A 107 17.85 -2.41 -1.46
N ASN A 108 16.74 -2.62 -2.16
CA ASN A 108 15.73 -3.64 -1.82
C ASN A 108 16.34 -5.05 -1.58
N GLY A 109 17.31 -5.46 -2.40
CA GLY A 109 18.00 -6.75 -2.23
C GLY A 109 18.75 -6.89 -0.89
N ARG A 110 19.43 -5.83 -0.43
CA ARG A 110 20.12 -5.82 0.87
C ARG A 110 19.10 -5.88 2.02
N PHE A 111 17.99 -5.14 1.93
CA PHE A 111 16.91 -5.14 2.92
C PHE A 111 16.21 -6.50 3.03
N ILE A 112 15.79 -7.09 1.90
CA ILE A 112 15.18 -8.43 1.89
C ILE A 112 16.15 -9.47 2.45
N GLN A 113 17.43 -9.41 2.11
CA GLN A 113 18.41 -10.35 2.66
C GLN A 113 18.56 -10.20 4.19
N LYS A 114 18.58 -8.98 4.73
CA LYS A 114 18.56 -8.79 6.20
C LYS A 114 17.27 -9.24 6.87
N LEU A 115 16.11 -9.11 6.23
CA LEU A 115 14.87 -9.73 6.73
C LEU A 115 14.96 -11.26 6.76
N ARG A 116 15.55 -11.89 5.74
CA ARG A 116 15.73 -13.36 5.67
C ARG A 116 16.71 -13.87 6.71
N GLU A 117 17.90 -13.27 6.81
CA GLU A 117 18.88 -13.58 7.87
C GLU A 117 18.24 -13.48 9.25
N LYS A 118 17.43 -12.43 9.48
CA LYS A 118 16.83 -12.19 10.78
C LYS A 118 15.64 -13.12 11.07
N ALA A 119 14.86 -13.52 10.07
CA ALA A 119 13.88 -14.60 10.20
C ALA A 119 14.55 -15.95 10.49
N ALA A 120 15.65 -16.29 9.79
CA ALA A 120 16.42 -17.51 9.99
C ALA A 120 17.13 -17.58 11.36
N SER A 121 17.31 -16.45 12.05
CA SER A 121 17.85 -16.41 13.41
C SER A 121 16.89 -16.89 14.51
N LEU A 122 15.67 -17.30 14.15
CA LEU A 122 14.66 -17.79 15.08
C LEU A 122 14.62 -19.34 15.04
N PRO A 123 14.70 -20.04 16.20
CA PRO A 123 14.80 -21.51 16.24
C PRO A 123 13.53 -22.23 15.76
N ASN A 124 12.41 -21.52 15.68
CA ASN A 124 11.12 -22.02 15.19
C ASN A 124 10.85 -21.64 13.71
N VAL A 125 11.85 -21.18 12.95
CA VAL A 125 11.71 -20.82 11.53
C VAL A 125 12.67 -21.64 10.66
N LYS A 126 12.11 -22.52 9.84
CA LYS A 126 12.84 -23.21 8.75
C LYS A 126 12.70 -22.43 7.46
N LEU A 127 13.80 -22.22 6.73
CA LEU A 127 13.80 -21.60 5.40
C LEU A 127 14.26 -22.61 4.34
N ASP A 128 13.31 -23.15 3.58
CA ASP A 128 13.61 -23.98 2.40
C ASP A 128 13.63 -23.13 1.12
N GLN A 129 14.54 -23.43 0.20
CA GLN A 129 14.66 -22.70 -1.07
C GLN A 129 14.14 -23.51 -2.27
N GLY A 130 12.96 -23.13 -2.75
CA GLY A 130 12.37 -23.64 -3.99
C GLY A 130 11.30 -22.71 -4.55
N THR A 131 10.70 -23.12 -5.67
CA THR A 131 9.58 -22.44 -6.34
C THR A 131 8.30 -23.23 -6.10
N VAL A 132 7.34 -22.67 -5.38
CA VAL A 132 6.01 -23.29 -5.19
C VAL A 132 5.27 -23.34 -6.53
N THR A 133 4.75 -24.51 -6.88
CA THR A 133 4.05 -24.79 -8.14
C THR A 133 2.54 -24.79 -7.98
N SER A 134 2.03 -25.38 -6.89
CA SER A 134 0.59 -25.41 -6.57
C SER A 134 0.33 -25.49 -5.07
N LEU A 135 -0.93 -25.27 -4.69
CA LEU A 135 -1.46 -25.63 -3.36
C LEU A 135 -1.86 -27.12 -3.37
N VAL A 136 -1.76 -27.78 -2.22
CA VAL A 136 -2.30 -29.14 -1.99
C VAL A 136 -3.65 -28.99 -1.28
N GLU A 137 -4.71 -29.54 -1.87
CA GLU A 137 -6.08 -29.44 -1.39
C GLU A 137 -6.66 -30.83 -1.09
N GLU A 138 -7.26 -30.97 0.10
CA GLU A 138 -7.96 -32.18 0.54
C GLU A 138 -9.33 -31.77 1.07
N ASN A 139 -10.41 -32.34 0.52
CA ASN A 139 -11.79 -32.10 0.96
C ASN A 139 -12.17 -30.60 1.11
N GLY A 140 -11.79 -29.76 0.14
CA GLY A 140 -12.05 -28.32 0.15
C GLY A 140 -11.19 -27.50 1.12
N THR A 141 -10.15 -28.11 1.71
CA THR A 141 -9.22 -27.46 2.65
C THR A 141 -7.79 -27.59 2.13
N ILE A 142 -7.05 -26.48 2.10
CA ILE A 142 -5.63 -26.47 1.75
C ILE A 142 -4.83 -27.07 2.90
N LYS A 143 -3.99 -28.07 2.59
CA LYS A 143 -3.15 -28.81 3.54
C LYS A 143 -1.65 -28.58 3.34
N GLY A 144 -1.26 -27.79 2.34
CA GLY A 144 0.15 -27.53 2.05
C GLY A 144 0.40 -27.03 0.64
N VAL A 145 1.62 -27.26 0.16
CA VAL A 145 2.12 -26.83 -1.15
C VAL A 145 2.96 -27.90 -1.84
N LEU A 146 2.93 -27.91 -3.17
CA LEU A 146 3.96 -28.54 -3.99
C LEU A 146 5.01 -27.49 -4.38
N TYR A 147 6.29 -27.87 -4.38
CA TYR A 147 7.38 -26.97 -4.74
C TYR A 147 8.53 -27.70 -5.43
N LYS A 148 9.21 -27.00 -6.34
CA LYS A 148 10.42 -27.49 -7.02
C LYS A 148 11.66 -26.92 -6.37
N THR A 149 12.57 -27.80 -5.98
CA THR A 149 13.91 -27.47 -5.48
C THR A 149 14.79 -26.90 -6.60
N LYS A 150 15.97 -26.35 -6.25
CA LYS A 150 17.00 -25.99 -7.24
C LYS A 150 17.44 -27.16 -8.14
N ALA A 151 17.31 -28.40 -7.67
CA ALA A 151 17.66 -29.61 -8.43
C ALA A 151 16.53 -30.07 -9.38
N GLY A 152 15.43 -29.32 -9.49
CA GLY A 152 14.26 -29.67 -10.31
C GLY A 152 13.31 -30.69 -9.67
N GLN A 153 13.75 -31.41 -8.62
CA GLN A 153 12.91 -32.32 -7.86
C GLN A 153 11.70 -31.59 -7.26
N GLU A 154 10.51 -32.13 -7.51
CA GLU A 154 9.23 -31.70 -6.95
C GLU A 154 9.01 -32.41 -5.60
N LEU A 155 8.63 -31.64 -4.59
CA LEU A 155 8.42 -32.08 -3.20
C LEU A 155 7.12 -31.47 -2.67
N ALA A 156 6.50 -32.16 -1.71
CA ALA A 156 5.38 -31.63 -0.94
C ALA A 156 5.87 -31.07 0.42
N ALA A 157 5.17 -30.06 0.94
CA ALA A 157 5.28 -29.62 2.32
C ALA A 157 3.88 -29.36 2.88
N SER A 158 3.54 -29.95 4.02
CA SER A 158 2.20 -29.90 4.62
C SER A 158 2.17 -29.00 5.86
N ALA A 159 1.08 -28.25 6.02
CA ALA A 159 0.80 -27.44 7.20
C ALA A 159 -0.69 -27.15 7.38
N SER A 160 -1.08 -26.84 8.62
CA SER A 160 -2.45 -26.48 8.98
C SER A 160 -2.90 -25.14 8.37
N LEU A 161 -1.97 -24.22 8.13
CA LEU A 161 -2.24 -22.93 7.47
C LEU A 161 -1.15 -22.57 6.44
N THR A 162 -1.56 -22.24 5.21
CA THR A 162 -0.66 -21.81 4.12
C THR A 162 -0.88 -20.33 3.79
N ILE A 163 0.14 -19.49 3.94
CA ILE A 163 0.07 -18.04 3.77
C ILE A 163 0.82 -17.60 2.50
N VAL A 164 0.09 -17.13 1.49
CA VAL A 164 0.60 -16.76 0.17
C VAL A 164 0.99 -15.29 0.09
N CYS A 165 2.27 -15.01 -0.14
CA CYS A 165 2.85 -13.67 -0.17
C CYS A 165 4.01 -13.53 -1.19
N ASP A 166 3.93 -14.32 -2.26
CA ASP A 166 4.83 -14.35 -3.43
C ASP A 166 4.75 -13.07 -4.31
N GLY A 167 3.83 -12.16 -4.00
CA GLY A 167 3.87 -10.76 -4.42
C GLY A 167 3.23 -10.47 -5.78
N CYS A 168 3.70 -9.40 -6.44
CA CYS A 168 2.99 -8.82 -7.58
C CYS A 168 2.87 -9.75 -8.82
N PHE A 169 3.74 -10.75 -8.96
CA PHE A 169 3.70 -11.78 -10.00
C PHE A 169 3.09 -13.12 -9.53
N SER A 170 2.34 -13.13 -8.42
CA SER A 170 1.80 -14.35 -7.80
C SER A 170 1.08 -15.28 -8.80
N ASN A 171 1.55 -16.54 -8.84
CA ASN A 171 0.97 -17.59 -9.67
C ASN A 171 -0.28 -18.20 -9.00
N LEU A 172 -0.23 -18.37 -7.68
CA LEU A 172 -1.29 -18.97 -6.86
C LEU A 172 -2.52 -18.07 -6.69
N ARG A 173 -2.40 -16.78 -7.03
CA ARG A 173 -3.42 -15.74 -6.88
C ARG A 173 -4.80 -16.13 -7.41
N ARG A 174 -4.88 -16.86 -8.53
CA ARG A 174 -6.16 -17.27 -9.15
C ARG A 174 -6.95 -18.27 -8.32
N ASN A 175 -6.28 -19.04 -7.46
CA ASN A 175 -6.91 -20.00 -6.55
C ASN A 175 -7.50 -19.33 -5.30
N LEU A 176 -7.00 -18.15 -4.92
CA LEU A 176 -7.31 -17.48 -3.65
C LEU A 176 -8.04 -16.12 -3.79
N CYS A 177 -8.22 -15.60 -5.01
CA CYS A 177 -9.00 -14.39 -5.26
C CYS A 177 -9.52 -14.31 -6.70
N ASN A 178 -10.35 -13.30 -6.97
CA ASN A 178 -10.74 -12.87 -8.32
C ASN A 178 -9.84 -11.69 -8.78
N PRO A 179 -8.74 -11.92 -9.54
CA PRO A 179 -7.77 -10.88 -9.85
C PRO A 179 -8.22 -9.97 -11.01
N LYS A 180 -8.50 -8.71 -10.69
CA LYS A 180 -8.69 -7.64 -11.69
C LYS A 180 -7.44 -6.77 -11.73
N ILE A 181 -6.53 -7.08 -12.67
CA ILE A 181 -5.21 -6.44 -12.78
C ILE A 181 -5.20 -5.44 -13.92
N GLU A 182 -4.90 -4.18 -13.61
CA GLU A 182 -4.71 -3.10 -14.57
C GLU A 182 -3.24 -2.64 -14.58
N VAL A 183 -2.73 -2.28 -15.76
CA VAL A 183 -1.36 -1.75 -15.97
C VAL A 183 -1.46 -0.37 -16.63
N PRO A 184 -1.55 0.72 -15.84
CA PRO A 184 -1.71 2.07 -16.38
C PRO A 184 -0.40 2.69 -16.89
N SER A 185 0.75 2.24 -16.39
CA SER A 185 2.08 2.79 -16.70
C SER A 185 3.20 1.79 -16.38
N TYR A 186 4.43 2.15 -16.73
CA TYR A 186 5.65 1.43 -16.40
C TYR A 186 6.64 2.37 -15.71
N PHE A 187 7.22 1.94 -14.59
CA PHE A 187 8.37 2.63 -14.00
C PHE A 187 9.66 2.21 -14.70
N VAL A 188 10.39 3.18 -15.23
CA VAL A 188 11.74 3.04 -15.79
C VAL A 188 12.74 3.45 -14.73
N GLY A 189 13.52 2.49 -14.25
CA GLY A 189 14.50 2.65 -13.18
C GLY A 189 15.93 2.82 -13.67
N LEU A 190 16.59 3.88 -13.18
CA LEU A 190 18.01 4.17 -13.33
C LEU A 190 18.69 4.21 -11.95
N VAL A 191 20.02 4.13 -11.94
CA VAL A 191 20.84 4.51 -10.77
C VAL A 191 21.72 5.68 -11.20
N LEU A 192 21.67 6.77 -10.43
CA LEU A 192 22.46 7.98 -10.65
C LEU A 192 23.60 8.00 -9.63
N GLU A 193 24.80 8.29 -10.11
CA GLU A 193 26.04 8.46 -9.35
C GLU A 193 26.56 9.90 -9.54
N ASN A 194 27.56 10.32 -8.76
CA ASN A 194 28.27 11.60 -8.94
C ASN A 194 27.33 12.83 -9.03
N TYR A 195 26.32 12.86 -8.17
CA TYR A 195 25.33 13.93 -8.08
C TYR A 195 25.72 15.02 -7.06
N ASN A 196 25.28 16.26 -7.30
CA ASN A 196 25.36 17.37 -6.34
C ASN A 196 23.96 17.78 -5.90
N LEU A 197 23.33 16.98 -5.03
CA LEU A 197 21.99 17.27 -4.52
C LEU A 197 21.98 18.53 -3.63
N PRO A 198 21.05 19.48 -3.84
CA PRO A 198 20.93 20.65 -2.98
C PRO A 198 20.39 20.34 -1.57
N TYR A 199 19.84 19.14 -1.35
CA TYR A 199 19.39 18.67 -0.03
C TYR A 199 19.78 17.20 0.17
N ALA A 200 20.83 16.97 0.96
CA ALA A 200 21.23 15.62 1.37
C ALA A 200 20.10 14.89 2.12
N ASN A 201 20.10 13.55 2.02
CA ASN A 201 19.12 12.65 2.66
C ASN A 201 17.65 12.90 2.30
N ARG A 202 17.38 13.58 1.17
CA ARG A 202 16.03 13.73 0.60
C ARG A 202 15.91 13.00 -0.73
N ALA A 203 14.75 12.39 -0.90
CA ALA A 203 14.18 11.97 -2.17
C ALA A 203 13.58 13.17 -2.92
N TYR A 204 13.19 12.93 -4.16
CA TYR A 204 12.71 13.96 -5.06
C TYR A 204 11.46 13.51 -5.81
N PHE A 205 10.52 14.45 -6.01
CA PHE A 205 9.26 14.27 -6.74
C PHE A 205 9.14 15.39 -7.79
N ILE A 206 9.66 15.12 -8.98
CA ILE A 206 9.62 16.01 -10.14
C ILE A 206 8.35 15.65 -10.92
N LEU A 207 7.22 16.25 -10.52
CA LEU A 207 5.90 15.93 -11.09
C LEU A 207 5.58 16.91 -12.24
N LYS A 208 6.26 16.74 -13.37
CA LYS A 208 6.12 17.59 -14.56
C LYS A 208 5.01 17.05 -15.48
N ASP A 209 5.35 16.75 -16.71
CA ASP A 209 4.48 16.18 -17.72
C ASP A 209 4.63 14.65 -17.67
N THR A 210 5.81 14.21 -17.23
CA THR A 210 6.10 12.90 -16.64
C THR A 210 6.25 13.01 -15.12
N ILE A 211 5.96 11.92 -14.39
CA ILE A 211 6.28 11.77 -12.97
C ILE A 211 7.70 11.19 -12.86
N VAL A 212 8.63 11.90 -12.22
CA VAL A 212 9.96 11.35 -11.89
C VAL A 212 10.20 11.38 -10.38
N ILE A 213 10.61 10.23 -9.83
CA ILE A 213 10.90 10.03 -8.40
C ILE A 213 12.37 9.65 -8.24
N ALA A 214 13.18 10.46 -7.57
CA ALA A 214 14.62 10.20 -7.42
C ALA A 214 15.05 10.20 -5.94
N TYR A 215 15.56 9.10 -5.40
CA TYR A 215 15.88 8.96 -3.97
C TYR A 215 17.20 8.24 -3.66
N PRO A 216 17.95 8.67 -2.62
CA PRO A 216 19.15 7.98 -2.19
C PRO A 216 18.85 6.54 -1.74
N ILE A 217 19.71 5.61 -2.16
CA ILE A 217 19.68 4.18 -1.78
C ILE A 217 20.99 3.70 -1.13
N SER A 218 22.07 4.46 -1.32
CA SER A 218 23.33 4.39 -0.57
C SER A 218 23.86 5.82 -0.32
N SER A 219 25.09 5.97 0.16
CA SER A 219 25.76 7.26 0.28
C SER A 219 26.10 7.89 -1.08
N ASN A 220 26.26 7.07 -2.13
CA ASN A 220 26.81 7.47 -3.43
C ASN A 220 25.82 7.24 -4.60
N GLU A 221 24.66 6.61 -4.34
CA GLU A 221 23.71 6.17 -5.37
C GLU A 221 22.30 6.70 -5.10
N ILE A 222 21.70 7.32 -6.13
CA ILE A 222 20.29 7.67 -6.18
C ILE A 222 19.55 6.70 -7.12
N ARG A 223 18.47 6.09 -6.64
CA ARG A 223 17.46 5.46 -7.49
C ARG A 223 16.63 6.54 -8.17
N CYS A 224 16.66 6.63 -9.49
CA CYS A 224 15.69 7.41 -10.25
C CYS A 224 14.63 6.48 -10.86
N LEU A 225 13.35 6.86 -10.81
CA LEU A 225 12.20 6.17 -11.38
C LEU A 225 11.40 7.16 -12.24
N VAL A 226 11.23 6.87 -13.52
CA VAL A 226 10.41 7.66 -14.46
C VAL A 226 9.12 6.89 -14.75
N ASP A 227 7.96 7.50 -14.51
CA ASP A 227 6.66 6.95 -14.91
C ASP A 227 6.45 7.17 -16.40
N VAL A 228 6.31 6.08 -17.16
CA VAL A 228 5.96 6.11 -18.58
C VAL A 228 4.53 5.62 -18.72
N PRO A 229 3.55 6.52 -18.99
CA PRO A 229 2.14 6.15 -19.06
C PRO A 229 1.81 5.32 -20.31
N GLY A 230 0.84 4.42 -20.19
CA GLY A 230 0.34 3.58 -21.28
C GLY A 230 0.49 2.08 -21.03
N SER A 231 -0.20 1.29 -21.85
CA SER A 231 -0.26 -0.18 -21.73
C SER A 231 0.99 -0.90 -22.25
N LYS A 232 1.86 -0.20 -23.01
CA LYS A 232 3.16 -0.67 -23.49
C LYS A 232 4.22 0.39 -23.24
N GLN A 233 5.40 -0.03 -22.81
CA GLN A 233 6.61 0.80 -22.74
C GLN A 233 7.34 0.85 -24.09
N PRO A 234 8.11 1.92 -24.39
CA PRO A 234 9.12 1.90 -25.45
C PRO A 234 10.11 0.73 -25.28
N PRO A 235 10.59 0.11 -26.38
CA PRO A 235 11.61 -0.92 -26.30
C PRO A 235 12.94 -0.37 -25.77
N ILE A 236 13.68 -1.22 -25.04
CA ILE A 236 15.04 -0.90 -24.57
C ILE A 236 16.08 -1.33 -25.60
N SER A 237 15.85 -2.46 -26.27
CA SER A 237 16.82 -3.15 -27.15
C SER A 237 17.22 -2.40 -28.41
N ASN A 238 16.42 -1.45 -28.88
CA ASN A 238 16.71 -0.60 -30.04
C ASN A 238 17.02 0.86 -29.66
N GLY A 239 17.15 1.18 -28.36
CA GLY A 239 17.44 2.53 -27.88
C GLY A 239 16.26 3.50 -27.83
N GLU A 240 15.04 3.12 -28.24
CA GLU A 240 13.86 4.01 -28.15
C GLU A 240 13.64 4.55 -26.73
N MET A 241 13.75 3.69 -25.71
CA MET A 241 13.65 4.10 -24.31
C MET A 241 14.73 5.12 -23.93
N ALA A 242 15.99 4.95 -24.39
CA ALA A 242 17.06 5.92 -24.13
C ALA A 242 16.80 7.25 -24.84
N SER A 243 16.29 7.22 -26.07
CA SER A 243 15.88 8.41 -26.83
C SER A 243 14.74 9.15 -26.13
N TYR A 244 13.70 8.44 -25.69
CA TYR A 244 12.58 9.01 -24.91
C TYR A 244 13.07 9.69 -23.61
N LEU A 245 13.93 9.01 -22.85
CA LEU A 245 14.49 9.57 -21.61
C LEU A 245 15.31 10.85 -21.89
N LYS A 246 16.10 10.89 -22.97
CA LYS A 246 16.89 12.08 -23.35
C LYS A 246 16.04 13.23 -23.92
N THR A 247 15.02 12.94 -24.73
CA THR A 247 14.25 13.96 -25.46
C THR A 247 13.05 14.49 -24.69
N VAL A 248 12.31 13.60 -24.00
CA VAL A 248 11.12 13.97 -23.24
C VAL A 248 11.46 14.28 -21.79
N VAL A 249 12.24 13.42 -21.13
CA VAL A 249 12.35 13.45 -19.66
C VAL A 249 13.52 14.30 -19.17
N ALA A 250 14.69 14.27 -19.83
CA ALA A 250 15.85 15.06 -19.40
C ALA A 250 15.58 16.59 -19.33
N PRO A 251 14.86 17.23 -20.28
CA PRO A 251 14.47 18.64 -20.17
C PRO A 251 13.55 18.97 -18.99
N GLN A 252 12.92 17.95 -18.40
CA GLN A 252 12.08 18.09 -17.20
C GLN A 252 12.89 17.99 -15.89
N MET A 253 14.14 17.51 -15.94
CA MET A 253 14.98 17.30 -14.75
C MET A 253 15.54 18.62 -14.17
N PRO A 254 15.79 18.71 -12.85
CA PRO A 254 16.59 19.78 -12.25
C PRO A 254 18.04 19.75 -12.78
N PRO A 255 18.70 20.91 -12.98
CA PRO A 255 20.12 20.98 -13.40
C PRO A 255 21.07 20.13 -12.53
N GLU A 256 20.79 20.06 -11.23
CA GLU A 256 21.57 19.31 -10.24
C GLU A 256 21.56 17.78 -10.46
N LEU A 257 20.58 17.28 -11.22
CA LEU A 257 20.42 15.87 -11.57
C LEU A 257 20.61 15.60 -13.07
N TYR A 258 20.57 16.62 -13.94
CA TYR A 258 20.57 16.47 -15.40
C TYR A 258 21.78 15.67 -15.90
N ASN A 259 23.01 16.06 -15.52
CA ASN A 259 24.23 15.38 -15.98
C ASN A 259 24.28 13.93 -15.52
N ALA A 260 23.96 13.66 -14.24
CA ALA A 260 23.93 12.32 -13.68
C ALA A 260 22.84 11.44 -14.34
N PHE A 261 21.71 12.03 -14.72
CA PHE A 261 20.62 11.37 -15.45
C PHE A 261 21.02 10.99 -16.87
N ILE A 262 21.66 11.90 -17.62
CA ILE A 262 22.21 11.60 -18.96
C ILE A 262 23.26 10.48 -18.89
N CYS A 263 24.26 10.59 -18.01
CA CYS A 263 25.28 9.55 -17.84
C CYS A 263 24.70 8.19 -17.40
N ALA A 264 23.61 8.17 -16.64
CA ALA A 264 22.93 6.92 -16.26
C ALA A 264 22.17 6.26 -17.43
N ILE A 265 21.67 7.06 -18.39
CA ILE A 265 21.09 6.56 -19.64
C ILE A 265 22.21 6.00 -20.54
N ASP A 266 23.32 6.74 -20.68
CA ASP A 266 24.47 6.33 -21.52
C ASP A 266 25.18 5.07 -21.00
N LYS A 267 25.16 4.83 -19.68
CA LYS A 267 25.56 3.56 -19.05
C LYS A 267 24.67 2.36 -19.41
N GLY A 268 23.56 2.54 -20.13
CA GLY A 268 22.70 1.47 -20.65
C GLY A 268 21.95 0.62 -19.62
N ASN A 269 22.17 0.83 -18.32
CA ASN A 269 21.64 0.00 -17.21
C ASN A 269 20.15 0.28 -16.88
N ILE A 270 19.35 0.51 -17.92
CA ILE A 270 17.92 0.81 -17.84
C ILE A 270 17.15 -0.46 -17.46
N ARG A 271 16.27 -0.38 -16.45
CA ARG A 271 15.37 -1.49 -16.06
C ARG A 271 13.94 -1.00 -16.02
N THR A 272 12.97 -1.85 -16.33
CA THR A 272 11.55 -1.48 -16.32
C THR A 272 10.70 -2.42 -15.48
N MET A 273 9.61 -1.89 -14.92
CA MET A 273 8.66 -2.61 -14.09
C MET A 273 7.24 -2.08 -14.36
N PRO A 274 6.25 -2.92 -14.70
CA PRO A 274 4.86 -2.47 -14.85
C PRO A 274 4.31 -2.01 -13.50
N ASN A 275 3.75 -0.81 -13.44
CA ASN A 275 2.90 -0.41 -12.32
C ASN A 275 1.59 -1.21 -12.42
N ARG A 276 1.12 -1.78 -11.30
CA ARG A 276 -0.08 -2.61 -11.26
C ARG A 276 -1.08 -2.08 -10.25
N ILE A 277 -2.35 -2.01 -10.66
CA ILE A 277 -3.48 -1.76 -9.77
C ILE A 277 -4.30 -3.05 -9.70
N MET A 278 -4.66 -3.48 -8.49
CA MET A 278 -5.53 -4.63 -8.27
C MET A 278 -6.22 -4.53 -6.90
N PRO A 279 -7.55 -4.34 -6.83
CA PRO A 279 -8.30 -4.33 -5.57
C PRO A 279 -8.32 -5.73 -4.92
N ALA A 280 -8.48 -5.78 -3.60
CA ALA A 280 -8.61 -7.04 -2.87
C ALA A 280 -9.98 -7.67 -3.13
N SER A 281 -10.02 -8.86 -3.73
CA SER A 281 -11.24 -9.65 -3.93
C SER A 281 -11.01 -11.14 -3.58
N PRO A 282 -10.61 -11.45 -2.33
CA PRO A 282 -10.26 -12.81 -1.89
C PRO A 282 -11.46 -13.76 -1.90
N TYR A 283 -11.18 -15.06 -1.99
CA TYR A 283 -12.13 -16.12 -1.66
C TYR A 283 -11.99 -16.54 -0.20
N ALA A 284 -13.03 -17.19 0.34
CA ALA A 284 -12.95 -17.88 1.62
C ALA A 284 -12.42 -19.30 1.34
N THR A 285 -11.15 -19.55 1.67
CA THR A 285 -10.46 -20.82 1.36
C THR A 285 -9.91 -21.43 2.65
N PRO A 286 -10.55 -22.49 3.21
CA PRO A 286 -10.06 -23.16 4.41
C PRO A 286 -8.60 -23.61 4.29
N GLY A 287 -7.81 -23.38 5.33
CA GLY A 287 -6.38 -23.73 5.36
C GLY A 287 -5.45 -22.83 4.54
N ALA A 288 -5.95 -21.81 3.82
CA ALA A 288 -5.12 -20.85 3.08
C ALA A 288 -5.46 -19.38 3.34
N PHE A 289 -4.45 -18.52 3.21
CA PHE A 289 -4.57 -17.08 3.36
C PHE A 289 -3.61 -16.34 2.42
N MET A 290 -3.83 -15.04 2.16
CA MET A 290 -3.01 -14.28 1.20
C MET A 290 -2.81 -12.82 1.64
N ILE A 291 -1.58 -12.29 1.56
CA ILE A 291 -1.23 -10.93 2.05
C ILE A 291 -0.23 -10.18 1.15
N GLY A 292 -0.25 -8.84 1.19
CA GLY A 292 0.63 -7.99 0.38
C GLY A 292 0.25 -7.96 -1.11
N ASP A 293 1.23 -7.80 -2.00
CA ASP A 293 0.98 -7.62 -3.44
C ASP A 293 0.47 -8.88 -4.16
N SER A 294 0.44 -10.05 -3.52
CA SER A 294 -0.34 -11.20 -4.02
C SER A 294 -1.84 -10.95 -3.87
N LEU A 295 -2.28 -10.34 -2.76
CA LEU A 295 -3.68 -9.99 -2.45
C LEU A 295 -4.14 -8.68 -3.10
N ASN A 296 -3.31 -7.63 -3.11
CA ASN A 296 -3.76 -6.27 -3.43
C ASN A 296 -2.59 -5.37 -3.85
N MET A 297 -2.65 -4.85 -5.07
CA MET A 297 -1.62 -3.97 -5.67
C MET A 297 -2.16 -2.55 -5.87
N ARG A 298 -1.27 -1.56 -5.80
CA ARG A 298 -1.54 -0.14 -6.07
C ARG A 298 -0.44 0.48 -6.90
N HIS A 299 -0.72 1.62 -7.53
CA HIS A 299 0.30 2.39 -8.24
C HIS A 299 1.48 2.73 -7.32
N ALA A 300 2.73 2.48 -7.74
CA ALA A 300 3.87 2.57 -6.82
C ALA A 300 4.38 4.01 -6.58
N VAL A 301 3.72 5.04 -7.14
CA VAL A 301 4.08 6.46 -7.00
C VAL A 301 4.22 6.94 -5.55
N THR A 302 3.47 6.36 -4.59
CA THR A 302 3.57 6.70 -3.17
C THR A 302 4.61 5.88 -2.40
N GLY A 303 5.18 4.84 -3.00
CA GLY A 303 6.01 3.83 -2.31
C GLY A 303 5.25 2.95 -1.29
N GLY A 304 3.93 3.18 -1.09
CA GLY A 304 3.16 2.63 0.03
C GLY A 304 2.94 1.11 0.05
N GLY A 305 3.36 0.37 -0.98
CA GLY A 305 3.18 -1.09 -1.05
C GLY A 305 3.87 -1.84 0.11
N MET A 306 5.10 -1.45 0.47
CA MET A 306 5.78 -2.03 1.63
C MET A 306 5.09 -1.65 2.95
N THR A 307 4.57 -0.42 3.07
CA THR A 307 3.84 0.04 4.26
C THR A 307 2.56 -0.76 4.49
N VAL A 308 1.75 -0.98 3.44
CA VAL A 308 0.54 -1.82 3.54
C VAL A 308 0.93 -3.27 3.81
N GLY A 309 1.95 -3.83 3.14
CA GLY A 309 2.42 -5.20 3.39
C GLY A 309 2.91 -5.42 4.83
N LEU A 310 3.60 -4.44 5.44
CA LEU A 310 4.03 -4.50 6.83
C LEU A 310 2.87 -4.28 7.82
N SER A 311 1.88 -3.45 7.46
CA SER A 311 0.65 -3.27 8.24
C SER A 311 -0.23 -4.53 8.23
N ASP A 312 -0.37 -5.18 7.07
CA ASP A 312 -1.03 -6.48 6.91
C ASP A 312 -0.34 -7.54 7.79
N VAL A 313 0.99 -7.58 7.76
CA VAL A 313 1.79 -8.48 8.59
C VAL A 313 1.57 -8.26 10.11
N VAL A 314 1.52 -7.00 10.56
CA VAL A 314 1.21 -6.66 11.97
C VAL A 314 -0.20 -7.12 12.35
N LEU A 315 -1.18 -6.84 11.50
CA LEU A 315 -2.58 -7.20 11.72
C LEU A 315 -2.78 -8.72 11.76
N LEU A 316 -2.21 -9.45 10.79
CA LEU A 316 -2.31 -10.91 10.74
C LEU A 316 -1.63 -11.57 11.93
N ARG A 317 -0.44 -11.08 12.35
CA ARG A 317 0.22 -11.54 13.59
C ARG A 317 -0.67 -11.40 14.81
N ASP A 318 -1.37 -10.27 14.96
CA ASP A 318 -2.18 -10.01 16.15
C ASP A 318 -3.52 -10.78 16.14
N LEU A 319 -4.04 -11.14 14.95
CA LEU A 319 -5.12 -12.11 14.79
C LEU A 319 -4.67 -13.55 15.04
N LEU A 320 -3.48 -13.95 14.59
CA LEU A 320 -2.98 -15.32 14.79
C LEU A 320 -2.54 -15.59 16.24
N ARG A 321 -2.07 -14.57 17.00
CA ARG A 321 -1.59 -14.74 18.40
C ARG A 321 -2.54 -15.51 19.34
N PRO A 322 -3.87 -15.26 19.37
CA PRO A 322 -4.79 -16.02 20.23
C PRO A 322 -5.12 -17.44 19.73
N LEU A 323 -4.66 -17.88 18.56
CA LEU A 323 -4.91 -19.21 18.03
C LEU A 323 -3.87 -20.20 18.56
N ASN A 324 -4.27 -21.05 19.51
CA ASN A 324 -3.42 -22.12 20.06
C ASN A 324 -3.49 -23.43 19.24
N ASP A 325 -4.51 -23.57 18.39
CA ASP A 325 -4.67 -24.66 17.42
C ASP A 325 -4.99 -24.05 16.05
N LEU A 326 -4.49 -24.70 15.00
CA LEU A 326 -4.74 -24.35 13.61
C LEU A 326 -5.47 -25.45 12.82
N SER A 327 -5.93 -26.53 13.47
CA SER A 327 -6.53 -27.70 12.82
C SER A 327 -7.82 -27.41 12.02
N ASP A 328 -8.74 -26.62 12.59
CA ASP A 328 -10.00 -26.23 11.94
C ASP A 328 -9.80 -25.07 10.96
N GLY A 329 -9.35 -25.41 9.75
CA GLY A 329 -9.18 -24.47 8.65
C GLY A 329 -10.45 -23.70 8.28
N ALA A 330 -11.66 -24.21 8.58
CA ALA A 330 -12.92 -23.53 8.26
C ALA A 330 -13.26 -22.45 9.29
N ALA A 331 -13.18 -22.75 10.59
CA ALA A 331 -13.35 -21.76 11.64
C ALA A 331 -12.23 -20.70 11.62
N ILE A 332 -11.00 -21.07 11.27
CA ILE A 332 -9.88 -20.13 11.07
C ILE A 332 -10.13 -19.22 9.87
N CYS A 333 -10.54 -19.77 8.72
CA CYS A 333 -10.90 -18.96 7.55
C CYS A 333 -12.02 -17.96 7.90
N LYS A 334 -13.04 -18.42 8.63
CA LYS A 334 -14.14 -17.59 9.14
C LYS A 334 -13.62 -16.50 10.09
N TYR A 335 -12.75 -16.82 11.04
CA TYR A 335 -12.17 -15.84 11.96
C TYR A 335 -11.29 -14.81 11.22
N LEU A 336 -10.44 -15.25 10.29
CA LEU A 336 -9.52 -14.39 9.55
C LEU A 336 -10.22 -13.43 8.57
N GLU A 337 -11.52 -13.57 8.27
CA GLU A 337 -12.26 -12.52 7.56
C GLU A 337 -12.17 -11.14 8.26
N SER A 338 -11.95 -11.11 9.58
CA SER A 338 -11.70 -9.87 10.33
C SER A 338 -10.55 -9.05 9.75
N PHE A 339 -9.51 -9.69 9.22
CA PHE A 339 -8.39 -9.04 8.55
C PHE A 339 -8.85 -8.14 7.39
N TYR A 340 -9.79 -8.62 6.57
CA TYR A 340 -10.29 -7.89 5.40
C TYR A 340 -11.16 -6.68 5.76
N ILE A 341 -11.67 -6.60 7.00
CA ILE A 341 -12.31 -5.38 7.53
C ILE A 341 -11.27 -4.47 8.19
N LEU A 342 -10.45 -5.02 9.09
CA LEU A 342 -9.51 -4.28 9.91
C LEU A 342 -8.43 -3.56 9.08
N ARG A 343 -8.02 -4.11 7.93
CA ARG A 343 -7.06 -3.47 7.02
C ARG A 343 -7.64 -2.33 6.17
N LYS A 344 -8.97 -2.24 6.02
CA LYS A 344 -9.60 -1.36 5.01
C LYS A 344 -9.31 0.13 5.19
N PRO A 345 -9.33 0.72 6.40
CA PRO A 345 -8.95 2.12 6.57
C PRO A 345 -7.55 2.43 6.00
N THR A 346 -6.54 1.65 6.41
CA THR A 346 -5.15 1.79 5.96
C THR A 346 -4.98 1.54 4.46
N ALA A 347 -5.58 0.46 3.96
CA ALA A 347 -5.51 0.11 2.54
C ALA A 347 -6.19 1.19 1.67
N PHE A 348 -7.41 1.61 2.03
CA PHE A 348 -8.16 2.66 1.32
C PHE A 348 -7.38 3.98 1.27
N ALA A 349 -6.83 4.44 2.39
CA ALA A 349 -6.10 5.71 2.45
C ALA A 349 -4.90 5.72 1.48
N ILE A 350 -4.07 4.67 1.52
CA ILE A 350 -2.85 4.56 0.69
C ILE A 350 -3.19 4.24 -0.77
N ASN A 351 -4.15 3.34 -1.02
CA ASN A 351 -4.58 2.97 -2.39
C ASN A 351 -5.23 4.18 -3.10
N THR A 352 -6.13 4.91 -2.43
CA THR A 352 -6.80 6.08 -3.00
C THR A 352 -5.83 7.22 -3.28
N LEU A 353 -4.91 7.52 -2.35
CA LEU A 353 -3.92 8.57 -2.55
C LEU A 353 -2.98 8.24 -3.73
N ALA A 354 -2.56 6.97 -3.87
CA ALA A 354 -1.72 6.55 -5.00
C ALA A 354 -2.42 6.69 -6.36
N SER A 355 -3.65 6.18 -6.48
CA SER A 355 -4.42 6.30 -7.72
C SER A 355 -4.80 7.75 -8.05
N THR A 356 -5.08 8.57 -7.03
CA THR A 356 -5.34 10.00 -7.21
C THR A 356 -4.11 10.73 -7.73
N LEU A 357 -2.95 10.58 -7.07
CA LEU A 357 -1.69 11.23 -7.48
C LEU A 357 -1.28 10.84 -8.91
N HIS A 358 -1.32 9.56 -9.25
CA HIS A 358 -1.05 9.11 -10.62
C HIS A 358 -2.02 9.74 -11.62
N THR A 359 -3.33 9.75 -11.34
CA THR A 359 -4.33 10.29 -12.29
C THR A 359 -4.21 11.81 -12.46
N VAL A 360 -3.88 12.55 -11.40
CA VAL A 360 -3.61 14.00 -11.46
C VAL A 360 -2.36 14.28 -12.30
N PHE A 361 -1.27 13.56 -12.07
CA PHE A 361 0.04 13.93 -12.62
C PHE A 361 0.38 13.28 -13.97
N SER A 362 0.03 12.02 -14.22
CA SER A 362 0.24 11.33 -15.52
C SER A 362 -0.80 11.74 -16.59
N SER A 363 -1.35 12.96 -16.47
CA SER A 363 -2.33 13.56 -17.37
C SER A 363 -1.70 14.66 -18.24
N SER A 364 -2.14 14.75 -19.50
CA SER A 364 -1.77 15.84 -20.43
C SER A 364 -2.33 17.19 -19.97
N ASP A 365 -1.47 18.22 -20.00
CA ASP A 365 -1.82 19.62 -19.66
C ASP A 365 -2.70 20.31 -20.73
N GLN A 366 -3.02 19.61 -21.83
CA GLN A 366 -3.98 20.07 -22.84
C GLN A 366 -5.41 20.23 -22.28
N ASP A 367 -5.75 19.56 -21.18
CA ASP A 367 -7.01 19.75 -20.44
C ASP A 367 -6.83 20.82 -19.34
N PRO A 368 -7.44 22.03 -19.47
CA PRO A 368 -7.27 23.10 -18.50
C PRO A 368 -7.73 22.73 -17.08
N SER A 369 -8.66 21.77 -16.94
CA SER A 369 -9.11 21.31 -15.62
C SER A 369 -8.06 20.47 -14.90
N ARG A 370 -7.18 19.78 -15.65
CA ARG A 370 -6.10 18.95 -15.11
C ARG A 370 -4.86 19.77 -14.79
N LYS A 371 -4.52 20.75 -15.62
CA LYS A 371 -3.49 21.74 -15.30
C LYS A 371 -3.81 22.46 -13.99
N GLU A 372 -5.02 22.97 -13.84
CA GLU A 372 -5.48 23.58 -12.58
C GLU A 372 -5.41 22.59 -11.40
N MET A 373 -5.74 21.31 -11.60
CA MET A 373 -5.65 20.29 -10.55
C MET A 373 -4.19 20.04 -10.09
N LYS A 374 -3.21 20.03 -11.01
CA LYS A 374 -1.78 19.97 -10.68
C LYS A 374 -1.32 21.22 -9.91
N GLU A 375 -1.68 22.41 -10.38
CA GLU A 375 -1.32 23.68 -9.71
C GLU A 375 -1.98 23.85 -8.34
N ALA A 376 -3.24 23.44 -8.20
CA ALA A 376 -3.97 23.50 -6.94
C ALA A 376 -3.36 22.55 -5.91
N PHE A 377 -2.95 21.34 -6.31
CA PHE A 377 -2.24 20.39 -5.43
C PHE A 377 -0.94 20.99 -4.86
N PHE A 378 -0.09 21.58 -5.70
CA PHE A 378 1.17 22.19 -5.25
C PHE A 378 0.94 23.40 -4.35
N ASN A 379 0.02 24.30 -4.71
CA ASN A 379 -0.23 25.48 -3.89
C ASN A 379 -0.93 25.13 -2.57
N TYR A 380 -1.80 24.11 -2.54
CA TYR A 380 -2.39 23.55 -1.32
C TYR A 380 -1.33 22.99 -0.36
N LEU A 381 -0.38 22.17 -0.87
CA LEU A 381 0.76 21.70 -0.08
C LEU A 381 1.65 22.85 0.44
N SER A 382 1.71 23.94 -0.31
CA SER A 382 2.48 25.15 0.03
C SER A 382 1.79 26.07 1.04
N LEU A 383 0.53 25.80 1.43
CA LEU A 383 -0.14 26.46 2.56
C LEU A 383 0.45 26.06 3.93
N GLY A 384 1.22 24.97 3.99
CA GLY A 384 1.83 24.47 5.22
C GLY A 384 0.83 23.91 6.24
N GLY A 385 1.31 23.69 7.47
CA GLY A 385 0.52 23.17 8.59
C GLY A 385 -0.31 21.94 8.21
N VAL A 386 -1.58 21.91 8.63
CA VAL A 386 -2.51 20.79 8.38
C VAL A 386 -2.57 20.37 6.90
N PHE A 387 -2.55 21.32 5.96
CA PHE A 387 -2.68 21.03 4.52
C PHE A 387 -1.48 20.24 3.96
N SER A 388 -0.30 20.45 4.52
CA SER A 388 0.94 19.74 4.14
C SER A 388 1.18 18.52 5.03
N GLU A 389 1.17 18.69 6.35
CA GLU A 389 1.47 17.66 7.35
C GLU A 389 0.41 16.56 7.39
N GLY A 390 -0.88 16.89 7.23
CA GLY A 390 -1.96 15.91 7.21
C GLY A 390 -1.91 15.02 5.96
N LEU A 391 -1.67 15.63 4.79
CA LEU A 391 -1.48 14.88 3.54
C LEU A 391 -0.19 14.04 3.57
N MET A 392 0.85 14.49 4.27
CA MET A 392 2.03 13.68 4.56
C MET A 392 1.78 12.55 5.55
N ALA A 393 0.93 12.74 6.57
CA ALA A 393 0.57 11.69 7.51
C ALA A 393 -0.20 10.55 6.83
N LEU A 394 -1.00 10.87 5.81
CA LEU A 394 -1.61 9.91 4.89
C LEU A 394 -0.57 9.24 3.98
N LEU A 395 0.28 10.02 3.29
CA LEU A 395 1.29 9.52 2.34
C LEU A 395 2.31 8.57 2.99
N SER A 396 2.71 8.89 4.22
CA SER A 396 3.63 8.07 5.02
C SER A 396 2.98 6.85 5.66
N GLY A 397 1.65 6.77 5.68
CA GLY A 397 0.91 5.75 6.43
C GLY A 397 0.97 5.89 7.95
N LEU A 398 1.37 7.07 8.48
CA LEU A 398 1.45 7.33 9.92
C LEU A 398 0.08 7.65 10.56
N ASN A 399 -0.81 8.29 9.81
CA ASN A 399 -2.21 8.46 10.18
C ASN A 399 -3.09 8.22 8.94
N PRO A 400 -3.31 6.95 8.54
CA PRO A 400 -4.04 6.61 7.32
C PRO A 400 -5.57 6.63 7.56
N ASP A 401 -6.08 7.72 8.13
CA ASP A 401 -7.50 7.91 8.44
C ASP A 401 -8.31 8.24 7.17
N PRO A 402 -9.35 7.44 6.82
CA PRO A 402 -10.24 7.74 5.70
C PRO A 402 -10.94 9.09 5.81
N LEU A 403 -11.25 9.60 7.00
CA LEU A 403 -11.94 10.89 7.17
C LEU A 403 -10.98 12.06 6.87
N SER A 404 -9.74 11.99 7.36
CA SER A 404 -8.66 12.90 6.99
C SER A 404 -8.42 12.90 5.47
N LEU A 405 -8.37 11.73 4.82
CA LEU A 405 -8.25 11.68 3.36
C LEU A 405 -9.43 12.37 2.65
N VAL A 406 -10.67 12.08 3.05
CA VAL A 406 -11.87 12.72 2.48
C VAL A 406 -11.82 14.23 2.67
N PHE A 407 -11.44 14.71 3.86
CA PHE A 407 -11.22 16.13 4.14
C PHE A 407 -10.17 16.74 3.20
N HIS A 408 -9.00 16.10 3.03
CA HIS A 408 -7.95 16.61 2.14
C HIS A 408 -8.40 16.64 0.67
N CYS A 409 -9.08 15.61 0.18
CA CYS A 409 -9.64 15.58 -1.18
C CYS A 409 -10.66 16.71 -1.40
N PHE A 410 -11.62 16.91 -0.50
CA PHE A 410 -12.61 17.98 -0.63
C PHE A 410 -12.02 19.38 -0.43
N ALA A 411 -11.04 19.54 0.47
CA ALA A 411 -10.36 20.82 0.67
C ALA A 411 -9.48 21.22 -0.54
N MET A 412 -8.77 20.26 -1.16
CA MET A 412 -8.06 20.50 -2.43
C MET A 412 -9.02 20.87 -3.56
N LEU A 413 -10.16 20.17 -3.66
CA LEU A 413 -11.20 20.47 -4.65
C LEU A 413 -11.80 21.87 -4.46
N ALA A 414 -12.16 22.24 -3.23
CA ALA A 414 -12.66 23.56 -2.89
C ALA A 414 -11.63 24.66 -3.16
N TYR A 415 -10.35 24.41 -2.88
CA TYR A 415 -9.24 25.32 -3.17
C TYR A 415 -9.04 25.56 -4.67
N ALA A 416 -9.08 24.49 -5.49
CA ALA A 416 -9.01 24.58 -6.95
C ALA A 416 -10.21 25.35 -7.54
N VAL A 417 -11.43 25.07 -7.08
CA VAL A 417 -12.63 25.80 -7.52
C VAL A 417 -12.57 27.26 -7.08
N GLY A 418 -12.11 27.55 -5.86
CA GLY A 418 -11.91 28.92 -5.37
C GLY A 418 -10.91 29.71 -6.23
N ARG A 419 -9.75 29.12 -6.55
CA ARG A 419 -8.76 29.69 -7.48
C ARG A 419 -9.36 30.02 -8.85
N LEU A 420 -10.17 29.11 -9.42
CA LEU A 420 -10.82 29.33 -10.72
C LEU A 420 -11.88 30.43 -10.69
N LEU A 421 -12.64 30.57 -9.60
CA LEU A 421 -13.79 31.48 -9.54
C LEU A 421 -13.44 32.89 -9.01
N LEU A 422 -12.30 33.08 -8.36
CA LEU A 422 -11.85 34.38 -7.84
C LEU A 422 -10.95 35.15 -8.83
N PRO A 423 -10.98 36.50 -8.84
CA PRO A 423 -11.91 37.35 -8.11
C PRO A 423 -13.34 37.37 -8.70
N PHE A 424 -13.51 37.01 -9.99
CA PHE A 424 -14.80 37.03 -10.68
C PHE A 424 -15.08 35.73 -11.46
N PRO A 425 -16.27 35.11 -11.28
CA PRO A 425 -16.62 33.84 -11.92
C PRO A 425 -17.13 34.06 -13.35
N THR A 426 -16.24 33.97 -14.35
CA THR A 426 -16.67 34.00 -15.76
C THR A 426 -17.29 32.66 -16.20
N PRO A 427 -18.21 32.62 -17.20
CA PRO A 427 -18.81 31.38 -17.67
C PRO A 427 -17.80 30.31 -18.09
N LYS A 428 -16.65 30.72 -18.67
CA LYS A 428 -15.53 29.82 -19.01
C LYS A 428 -14.89 29.21 -17.76
N ARG A 429 -14.64 30.02 -16.71
CA ARG A 429 -14.11 29.56 -15.42
C ARG A 429 -15.09 28.61 -14.71
N MET A 430 -16.39 28.92 -14.72
CA MET A 430 -17.44 28.06 -14.17
C MET A 430 -17.53 26.70 -14.90
N CYS A 431 -17.39 26.69 -16.24
CA CYS A 431 -17.35 25.45 -17.02
C CYS A 431 -16.12 24.58 -16.66
N ILE A 432 -14.94 25.19 -16.49
CA ILE A 432 -13.73 24.48 -16.07
C ILE A 432 -13.89 23.94 -14.64
N ALA A 433 -14.45 24.71 -13.71
CA ALA A 433 -14.73 24.27 -12.34
C ALA A 433 -15.72 23.08 -12.30
N ALA A 434 -16.78 23.11 -13.10
CA ALA A 434 -17.72 22.00 -13.23
C ALA A 434 -17.05 20.73 -13.79
N LYS A 435 -16.18 20.87 -14.80
CA LYS A 435 -15.36 19.76 -15.31
C LYS A 435 -14.41 19.21 -14.24
N LEU A 436 -13.76 20.08 -13.47
CA LEU A 436 -12.81 19.69 -12.41
C LEU A 436 -13.52 18.88 -11.30
N ILE A 437 -14.74 19.27 -10.90
CA ILE A 437 -15.61 18.50 -9.99
C ILE A 437 -15.99 17.14 -10.60
N LEU A 438 -16.34 17.08 -11.90
CA LEU A 438 -16.68 15.84 -12.58
C LEU A 438 -15.48 14.88 -12.64
N VAL A 439 -14.29 15.37 -12.99
CA VAL A 439 -13.04 14.59 -13.00
C VAL A 439 -12.69 14.09 -11.60
N GLY A 440 -12.71 14.97 -10.58
CA GLY A 440 -12.41 14.58 -9.20
C GLY A 440 -13.37 13.53 -8.64
N SER A 441 -14.67 13.65 -8.93
CA SER A 441 -15.66 12.65 -8.52
C SER A 441 -15.47 11.32 -9.28
N GLY A 442 -15.12 11.36 -10.56
CA GLY A 442 -14.76 10.19 -11.37
C GLY A 442 -13.52 9.43 -10.88
N ILE A 443 -12.60 10.07 -10.16
CA ILE A 443 -11.45 9.42 -9.51
C ILE A 443 -11.88 8.75 -8.19
N ILE A 444 -12.63 9.46 -7.35
CA ILE A 444 -12.89 9.04 -5.96
C ILE A 444 -13.99 7.97 -5.87
N PHE A 445 -15.08 8.10 -6.64
CA PHE A 445 -16.23 7.17 -6.53
C PHE A 445 -15.92 5.71 -6.91
N PRO A 446 -15.15 5.40 -7.97
CA PRO A 446 -14.79 4.00 -8.27
C PRO A 446 -13.98 3.34 -7.15
N ILE A 447 -13.09 4.09 -6.51
CA ILE A 447 -12.24 3.58 -5.42
C ILE A 447 -13.07 3.35 -4.15
N LEU A 448 -13.98 4.28 -3.82
CA LEU A 448 -14.99 4.10 -2.76
C LEU A 448 -15.88 2.88 -3.00
N LYS A 449 -16.25 2.61 -4.25
CA LYS A 449 -17.06 1.44 -4.64
C LYS A 449 -16.27 0.13 -4.53
N ALA A 450 -14.98 0.14 -4.86
CA ALA A 450 -14.11 -1.03 -4.79
C ALA A 450 -13.74 -1.40 -3.34
N GLU A 451 -13.41 -0.43 -2.49
CA GLU A 451 -13.04 -0.68 -1.09
C GLU A 451 -14.24 -0.78 -0.14
N GLY A 452 -15.40 -0.21 -0.52
CA GLY A 452 -16.67 -0.39 0.19
C GLY A 452 -16.86 0.58 1.36
N ILE A 453 -17.77 1.54 1.18
CA ILE A 453 -18.03 2.68 2.07
C ILE A 453 -18.19 2.27 3.54
N ARG A 454 -19.15 1.37 3.86
CA ARG A 454 -19.44 0.97 5.26
C ARG A 454 -18.22 0.35 5.95
N ALA A 455 -17.54 -0.57 5.29
CA ALA A 455 -16.37 -1.25 5.85
C ALA A 455 -15.13 -0.34 5.94
N THR A 456 -15.11 0.76 5.19
CA THR A 456 -14.01 1.76 5.20
C THR A 456 -14.18 2.81 6.30
N PHE A 457 -15.34 3.45 6.40
CA PHE A 457 -15.58 4.56 7.35
C PHE A 457 -16.19 4.13 8.68
N LEU A 458 -16.85 2.97 8.71
CA LEU A 458 -17.55 2.42 9.87
C LEU A 458 -17.24 0.92 10.03
N PRO A 459 -15.95 0.49 10.06
CA PRO A 459 -15.58 -0.93 10.16
C PRO A 459 -16.20 -1.62 11.38
N ALA A 460 -16.32 -0.89 12.50
CA ALA A 460 -17.00 -1.30 13.73
C ALA A 460 -18.53 -1.52 13.60
N THR A 461 -19.11 -1.41 12.39
CA THR A 461 -20.50 -1.81 12.10
C THR A 461 -20.58 -3.11 11.28
N MET A 462 -19.45 -3.71 10.91
CA MET A 462 -19.40 -4.98 10.17
C MET A 462 -19.35 -6.15 11.17
N PRO A 463 -20.19 -7.20 11.05
CA PRO A 463 -20.12 -8.35 11.96
C PRO A 463 -18.74 -9.03 11.99
N ALA A 464 -18.03 -9.03 10.85
CA ALA A 464 -16.67 -9.54 10.75
C ALA A 464 -15.62 -8.75 11.57
N TYR A 465 -15.92 -7.55 12.07
CA TYR A 465 -15.02 -6.78 12.95
C TYR A 465 -14.90 -7.40 14.35
N TYR A 466 -15.93 -8.11 14.82
CA TYR A 466 -16.04 -8.63 16.19
C TYR A 466 -15.95 -10.17 16.28
N ARG A 467 -15.44 -10.86 15.24
CA ARG A 467 -15.29 -12.32 15.32
C ARG A 467 -14.25 -12.64 16.38
N THR A 468 -14.65 -13.41 17.40
CA THR A 468 -13.74 -13.99 18.38
C THR A 468 -12.92 -15.12 17.74
N PRO A 469 -11.74 -15.44 18.29
CA PRO A 469 -11.10 -16.72 18.02
C PRO A 469 -12.10 -17.88 18.19
N PRO A 470 -11.99 -18.97 17.40
CA PRO A 470 -12.76 -20.16 17.66
C PRO A 470 -12.43 -20.72 19.06
N VAL A 471 -13.48 -20.98 19.84
CA VAL A 471 -13.36 -21.69 21.11
C VAL A 471 -13.22 -23.17 20.77
N GLN A 472 -12.28 -23.88 21.40
CA GLN A 472 -12.22 -25.34 21.29
C GLN A 472 -13.50 -25.92 21.89
N SER A 473 -14.24 -26.72 21.12
CA SER A 473 -15.37 -27.46 21.66
C SER A 473 -14.84 -28.57 22.57
N THR A 474 -14.99 -28.37 23.89
CA THR A 474 -14.82 -29.41 24.89
C THR A 474 -16.07 -30.30 24.90
N ASP A 475 -16.39 -30.91 23.77
CA ASP A 475 -17.57 -31.75 23.62
C ASP A 475 -17.39 -33.07 24.38
N ASP A 476 -18.23 -33.24 25.40
CA ASP A 476 -18.92 -34.48 25.74
C ASP A 476 -18.06 -35.74 25.82
N ARG A 477 -17.24 -35.80 26.88
CA ARG A 477 -16.89 -37.08 27.54
C ARG A 477 -17.54 -37.26 28.92
N GLU A 478 -18.53 -36.44 29.25
CA GLU A 478 -19.40 -36.62 30.42
C GLU A 478 -20.77 -37.18 30.02
N THR A 479 -20.80 -38.46 29.64
CA THR A 479 -21.90 -39.42 29.90
C THR A 479 -21.42 -40.81 29.48
N GLY A 480 -20.49 -41.39 30.27
CA GLY A 480 -19.71 -42.56 29.86
C GLY A 480 -19.35 -43.58 30.95
N LYS A 481 -19.78 -43.37 32.20
CA LYS A 481 -19.86 -44.36 33.29
C LYS A 481 -20.61 -43.78 34.48
#